data_AF-A0A2J6X156-F1
#
_entry.id   AF-A0A2J6X156-F1
#
_cell.length_a   1.000
_cell.length_b   1.000
_cell.length_c   1.000
_cell.angle_alpha   90.00
_cell.angle_beta   90.00
_cell.angle_gamma   90.00
#
_symmetry.space_group_name_H-M   'P 1'
#
loop_
_entity.id
_entity.type
_entity.pdbx_description
1 polymer ?
#
loop_
_entity_poly.entity_id
_entity_poly.type
_entity_poly.pdbx_seq_one_letter_code
_entity_poly.pdbx_strand_id
1 'polypeptide(L)' 'MGQRPLIEQALKKVKSRYELVHAASKLAIELYETGAETYVTEEGIPLKKTVIAIDEIATGKAKIIRKNQE' A
#
# COMPACT_ATOMS: atom_id res chain seq x y z
N MET A 1 -0.47 15.51 12.31
CA MET A 1 -0.81 15.44 10.87
C MET A 1 -0.20 14.15 10.32
N GLY A 2 -0.95 13.35 9.56
CA GLY A 2 -0.47 12.04 9.10
C GLY A 2 0.70 12.16 8.10
N GLN A 3 1.64 11.22 8.17
CA GLN A 3 2.74 11.10 7.22
C GLN A 3 2.20 10.94 5.79
N ARG A 4 2.79 11.66 4.83
CA ARG A 4 2.44 11.48 3.41
C ARG A 4 3.01 10.15 2.91
N PRO A 5 2.21 9.30 2.25
CA PRO A 5 2.71 8.05 1.67
C PRO A 5 3.72 8.33 0.55
N LEU A 6 4.58 7.34 0.28
CA LEU A 6 5.64 7.38 -0.74
C LEU A 6 5.09 7.21 -2.17
N ILE A 7 4.13 8.05 -2.56
CA ILE A 7 3.38 7.93 -3.83
C ILE A 7 4.31 7.93 -5.03
N GLU A 8 5.29 8.83 -5.10
CA GLU A 8 6.20 8.92 -6.24
C GLU A 8 7.03 7.65 -6.43
N GLN A 9 7.41 6.99 -5.33
CA GLN A 9 8.14 5.73 -5.39
C GLN A 9 7.22 4.57 -5.75
N ALA A 10 6.00 4.55 -5.23
CA ALA A 10 5.00 3.56 -5.61
C ALA A 10 4.65 3.64 -7.09
N LEU A 11 4.58 4.85 -7.67
CA LEU A 11 4.31 5.05 -9.10
C LEU A 11 5.40 4.47 -10.01
N LYS A 12 6.64 4.31 -9.53
CA LYS A 12 7.72 3.64 -10.28
C LYS A 12 7.59 2.12 -10.30
N LYS A 13 6.71 1.53 -9.47
CA LYS A 13 6.50 0.08 -9.33
C LYS A 13 5.28 -0.43 -10.09
N VAL A 14 4.51 0.48 -10.68
CA VAL A 14 3.22 0.21 -11.32
C VAL A 14 3.20 0.80 -12.74
N LYS A 15 2.31 0.29 -13.59
CA LYS A 15 2.14 0.72 -14.98
C LYS A 15 1.33 2.01 -15.10
N SER A 16 0.47 2.31 -14.13
CA SER A 16 -0.37 3.50 -14.17
C SER A 16 -0.82 3.94 -12.77
N ARG A 17 -1.25 5.19 -12.65
CA ARG A 17 -1.88 5.72 -11.43
C ARG A 17 -3.11 4.90 -11.02
N TYR A 18 -3.86 4.39 -11.98
CA TYR A 18 -5.04 3.54 -11.72
C TYR A 18 -4.64 2.17 -11.16
N GLU A 19 -3.55 1.58 -11.67
CA GLU A 19 -3.02 0.32 -11.13
C GLU A 19 -2.55 0.49 -9.67
N LEU A 20 -1.94 1.63 -9.34
CA LEU A 20 -1.57 1.94 -7.95
C LEU A 20 -2.80 1.95 -7.03
N VAL A 21 -3.85 2.67 -7.43
CA VAL A 21 -5.09 2.78 -6.63
C VAL A 21 -5.71 1.39 -6.44
N HIS A 22 -5.81 0.61 -7.50
CA HIS A 22 -6.38 -0.73 -7.43
C HIS A 22 -5.59 -1.67 -6.53
N ALA A 23 -4.26 -1.71 -6.69
CA ALA A 23 -3.37 -2.56 -5.90
C ALA A 23 -3.36 -2.16 -4.42
N ALA A 24 -3.24 -0.86 -4.12
CA ALA A 24 -3.26 -0.36 -2.76
C ALA A 24 -4.60 -0.62 -2.06
N SER A 25 -5.72 -0.56 -2.80
CA SER A 25 -7.05 -0.83 -2.24
C SER A 25 -7.22 -2.29 -1.84
N LYS A 26 -6.79 -3.23 -2.70
CA LYS A 26 -6.81 -4.67 -2.39
C LYS A 26 -5.96 -5.00 -1.16
N LEU A 27 -4.73 -4.52 -1.13
CA LEU A 27 -3.83 -4.75 -0.01
C LEU A 27 -4.37 -4.12 1.28
N ALA A 28 -4.95 -2.93 1.22
CA ALA A 28 -5.59 -2.32 2.38
C ALA A 28 -6.75 -3.17 2.92
N ILE A 29 -7.58 -3.76 2.05
CA ILE A 29 -8.66 -4.67 2.44
C ILE A 29 -8.08 -5.92 3.14
N GLU A 30 -7.06 -6.55 2.57
CA GLU A 30 -6.38 -7.69 3.20
C GLU A 30 -5.82 -7.34 4.59
N LEU A 31 -5.24 -6.15 4.74
CA LEU A 31 -4.77 -5.65 6.04
C LEU A 31 -5.91 -5.42 7.05
N TYR A 32 -7.12 -5.12 6.59
CA TYR A 32 -8.31 -5.04 7.44
C TYR A 32 -8.83 -6.43 7.85
N GLU A 33 -8.89 -7.37 6.90
CA GLU A 33 -9.42 -8.72 7.11
C GLU A 33 -8.50 -9.60 7.96
N THR A 34 -7.18 -9.44 7.82
CA THR A 34 -6.18 -10.20 8.60
C THR A 34 -6.06 -9.74 10.06
N GLY A 35 -6.90 -8.81 10.51
CA GLY A 35 -6.99 -8.42 11.92
C GLY A 35 -5.73 -7.74 12.44
N ALA A 36 -4.96 -7.06 11.59
CA ALA A 36 -3.84 -6.25 12.04
C ALA A 36 -4.33 -5.08 12.90
N GLU A 37 -4.54 -5.37 14.20
CA GLU A 37 -4.25 -4.53 15.36
C GLU A 37 -4.55 -3.06 15.18
N THR A 38 -3.45 -2.34 15.06
CA THR A 38 -3.34 -0.97 14.61
C THR A 38 -1.87 -0.82 14.26
N TYR A 39 -1.57 -0.34 13.06
CA TYR A 39 -0.19 0.02 12.76
C TYR A 39 0.06 1.41 13.35
N VAL A 40 1.05 1.52 14.22
CA VAL A 40 1.47 2.78 14.83
C VAL A 40 2.83 3.16 14.30
N THR A 41 3.04 4.44 14.02
CA THR A 41 4.38 4.99 13.77
C THR A 41 5.22 4.92 15.05
N GLU A 42 6.52 5.16 14.95
CA GLU A 42 7.42 5.27 16.13
C GLU A 42 6.96 6.32 17.15
N GLU A 43 6.18 7.31 16.70
CA GLU A 43 5.56 8.37 17.50
C GLU A 43 4.19 7.98 18.07
N GLY A 44 3.75 6.74 17.89
CA GLY A 44 2.45 6.23 18.38
C GLY A 44 1.24 6.71 17.57
N ILE A 45 1.44 7.27 16.37
CA ILE A 45 0.34 7.78 15.55
C ILE A 45 -0.29 6.62 14.76
N PRO A 46 -1.62 6.41 14.84
CA PRO A 46 -2.30 5.41 14.03
C PRO A 46 -2.09 5.67 12.53
N LEU A 47 -1.49 4.71 11.85
CA LEU A 47 -1.23 4.77 10.42
C LEU A 47 -2.40 4.11 9.68
N LYS A 48 -2.98 4.85 8.72
CA LYS A 48 -4.06 4.32 7.89
C LYS A 48 -3.52 3.17 7.05
N LYS A 49 -4.26 2.05 6.98
CA LYS A 49 -3.85 0.86 6.20
C LYS A 49 -3.63 1.15 4.72
N THR A 50 -4.30 2.16 4.18
CA THR A 50 -4.07 2.65 2.81
C THR A 50 -2.71 3.33 2.62
N VAL A 51 -2.20 4.04 3.63
CA VAL A 51 -0.84 4.62 3.61
C VAL A 51 0.18 3.50 3.62
N ILE A 52 -0.01 2.51 4.48
CA ILE A 52 0.83 1.31 4.57
C ILE A 52 0.86 0.57 3.24
N ALA A 53 -0.30 0.32 2.65
CA ALA A 53 -0.38 -0.38 1.38
C ALA A 53 0.42 0.34 0.28
N ILE A 54 0.36 1.68 0.23
CA ILE A 54 1.16 2.46 -0.73
C ILE A 54 2.66 2.34 -0.44
N ASP A 55 3.05 2.39 0.84
CA ASP A 55 4.45 2.29 1.25
C ASP A 55 5.03 0.87 1.06
N GLU A 56 4.24 -0.18 1.27
CA GLU A 56 4.62 -1.55 0.97
C GLU A 56 4.83 -1.78 -0.53
N ILE A 57 4.02 -1.16 -1.38
CA ILE A 57 4.22 -1.15 -2.84
C ILE A 57 5.49 -0.36 -3.18
N ALA A 58 5.68 0.83 -2.59
CA ALA A 58 6.85 1.68 -2.84
C ALA A 58 8.18 0.99 -2.49
N THR A 59 8.22 0.33 -1.33
CA THR A 59 9.39 -0.40 -0.83
C THR A 59 9.59 -1.76 -1.50
N GLY A 60 8.59 -2.25 -2.25
CA GLY A 60 8.63 -3.53 -2.95
C GLY A 60 8.35 -4.74 -2.04
N LYS A 61 7.89 -4.50 -0.80
CA LYS A 61 7.39 -5.53 0.12
C LYS A 61 6.13 -6.19 -0.44
N ALA A 62 5.25 -5.39 -1.06
CA ALA A 62 4.11 -5.88 -1.84
C ALA A 62 4.44 -5.90 -3.34
N LYS A 63 4.18 -7.02 -4.02
CA LYS A 63 4.42 -7.19 -5.46
C LYS A 63 3.10 -7.37 -6.22
N ILE A 64 2.93 -6.58 -7.28
CA ILE A 64 1.78 -6.72 -8.19
C ILE A 64 2.06 -7.85 -9.17
N ILE A 65 1.40 -8.98 -8.97
CA ILE A 65 1.43 -10.12 -9.90
C ILE A 65 0.40 -9.88 -10.98
N ARG A 66 0.86 -9.78 -12.22
CA ARG A 66 0.00 -9.69 -13.40
C ARG A 66 -0.12 -11.10 -13.94
N LYS A 67 -1.32 -11.66 -13.94
CA LYS A 67 -1.58 -12.88 -14.71
C LYS A 67 -1.39 -12.47 -16.17
N ASN A 68 -0.35 -12.98 -16.83
CA ASN A 68 -0.27 -12.83 -18.28
C ASN A 68 -1.56 -13.46 -18.81
N GLN A 69 -2.42 -12.64 -19.41
CA GLN A 69 -3.48 -13.15 -20.25
C GLN A 69 -2.78 -13.58 -21.54
N GLU A 70 -2.32 -14.82 -21.57
CA GLU A 70 -2.13 -15.57 -22.82
C GLU A 70 -3.49 -16.06 -23.32
#